data_AF-A0A7S0AUX0-F1
#
_entry.id   AF-A0A7S0AUX0-F1
#
_cell.length_a   1.000
_cell.length_b   1.000
_cell.length_c   1.000
_cell.angle_alpha   90.00
_cell.angle_beta   90.00
_cell.angle_gamma   90.00
#
_symmetry.space_group_name_H-M   'P 1'
#
loop_
_entity.id
_entity.type
_entity.pdbx_description
1 polymer ?
#
loop_
_entity_poly.entity_id
_entity_poly.type
_entity_poly.pdbx_seq_one_letter_code
_entity_poly.pdbx_strand_id
1 'polypeptide(L)'
;MQEEEIMVLPPPKVRYMSNGMPVDLYVAVQKLRIYGVILLAASLFFLGWSIISYFIAEPLMAFYGMGSFGCSALTAIFFLTNRIATSGWKGRLNVVCTHLANSGYFAVAALYGHNVSYGRGWTITAGILFGCWILAAAISYNILCQAQRIMDRSEDDGEDALEDIERDLRESDLRVRQSSSTMSGSALQQQQNMRIESLSFGDV
;
A
#
# COMPACT_ATOMS: atom_id res chain seq x y z
N MET A 1 -0.19 42.37 21.67
CA MET A 1 -0.36 40.93 21.40
C MET A 1 0.44 40.65 20.15
N GLN A 2 1.56 39.95 20.28
CA GLN A 2 2.39 39.52 19.16
C GLN A 2 1.77 38.23 18.62
N GLU A 3 1.48 38.20 17.33
CA GLU A 3 1.05 37.00 16.62
C GLU A 3 2.24 36.04 16.53
N GLU A 4 2.11 34.85 17.14
CA GLU A 4 3.04 33.75 16.94
C GLU A 4 2.88 33.24 15.51
N GLU A 5 3.83 33.62 14.65
CA GLU A 5 4.00 33.07 13.32
C GLU A 5 4.42 31.59 13.47
N ILE A 6 3.43 30.69 13.38
CA ILE A 6 3.65 29.25 13.36
C ILE A 6 4.45 28.94 12.09
N MET A 7 5.74 28.68 12.27
CA MET A 7 6.66 28.28 11.21
C MET A 7 6.22 26.90 10.70
N VAL A 8 5.32 26.87 9.71
CA VAL A 8 4.91 25.65 9.02
C VAL A 8 6.12 25.16 8.23
N LEU A 9 6.85 24.19 8.80
CA LEU A 9 7.91 23.51 8.08
C LEU A 9 7.30 22.87 6.82
N PRO A 10 7.89 23.07 5.63
CA PRO A 10 7.44 22.37 4.44
C PRO A 10 7.51 20.86 4.68
N PRO A 11 6.54 20.08 4.21
CA PRO A 11 6.54 18.64 4.41
C PRO A 11 7.85 18.05 3.85
N PRO A 12 8.41 17.02 4.51
CA PRO A 12 9.64 16.39 4.06
C PRO A 12 9.49 15.92 2.62
N LYS A 13 10.41 16.32 1.73
CA LYS A 13 10.39 15.93 0.30
C LYS A 13 10.35 14.40 0.18
N VAL A 14 9.20 13.88 -0.24
CA VAL A 14 9.01 12.46 -0.56
C VAL A 14 9.90 12.14 -1.76
N ARG A 15 10.79 11.15 -1.62
CA ARG A 15 11.62 10.69 -2.74
C ARG A 15 10.84 9.66 -3.52
N TYR A 16 10.67 9.90 -4.81
CA TYR A 16 10.05 8.97 -5.74
C TYR A 16 11.12 8.23 -6.55
N MET A 17 10.86 6.96 -6.86
CA MET A 17 11.63 6.19 -7.83
C MET A 17 11.27 6.60 -9.26
N SER A 18 12.06 6.20 -10.25
CA SER A 18 11.83 6.49 -11.68
C SER A 18 10.51 5.93 -12.22
N ASN A 19 9.89 4.98 -11.52
CA ASN A 19 8.58 4.41 -11.81
C ASN A 19 7.42 5.16 -11.12
N GLY A 20 7.68 6.30 -10.47
CA GLY A 20 6.66 7.10 -9.78
C GLY A 20 6.25 6.59 -8.40
N MET A 21 6.87 5.53 -7.87
CA MET A 21 6.55 5.01 -6.52
C MET A 21 7.36 5.72 -5.43
N PRO A 22 6.77 6.10 -4.28
CA PRO A 22 7.52 6.57 -3.12
C PRO A 22 8.55 5.51 -2.69
N VAL A 23 9.80 5.91 -2.43
CA VAL A 23 10.89 5.00 -2.03
C VAL A 23 10.52 4.22 -0.77
N ASP A 24 9.83 4.84 0.18
CA ASP A 24 9.39 4.18 1.41
C ASP A 24 8.34 3.10 1.15
N LEU A 25 7.44 3.31 0.18
CA LEU A 25 6.46 2.32 -0.26
C LEU A 25 7.16 1.14 -0.92
N TYR A 26 8.16 1.40 -1.77
CA TYR A 26 8.94 0.36 -2.42
C TYR A 26 9.65 -0.54 -1.38
N VAL A 27 10.31 0.06 -0.39
CA VAL A 27 11.00 -0.69 0.67
C VAL A 27 10.00 -1.49 1.52
N ALA A 28 8.84 -0.92 1.85
CA ALA A 28 7.79 -1.63 2.59
C ALA A 28 7.24 -2.84 1.81
N VAL A 29 6.96 -2.66 0.52
CA VAL A 29 6.50 -3.74 -0.37
C VAL A 29 7.58 -4.82 -0.51
N GLN A 30 8.85 -4.44 -0.64
CA GLN A 30 9.95 -5.40 -0.72
C GLN A 30 10.05 -6.25 0.56
N LYS A 31 9.92 -5.64 1.74
CA LYS A 31 9.88 -6.36 3.03
C LYS A 31 8.68 -7.32 3.10
N LEU A 32 7.50 -6.90 2.64
CA LEU A 32 6.31 -7.76 2.57
C LEU A 32 6.50 -8.95 1.63
N ARG A 33 7.17 -8.76 0.49
CA ARG A 33 7.46 -9.84 -0.45
C ARG A 33 8.45 -10.85 0.13
N ILE A 34 9.53 -10.39 0.75
CA ILE A 34 10.50 -11.26 1.45
C ILE A 34 9.75 -12.08 2.51
N TYR A 35 8.89 -11.41 3.28
CA TYR A 35 8.05 -12.08 4.26
C TYR A 35 7.08 -13.10 3.62
N GLY A 36 6.50 -12.77 2.46
CA GLY A 36 5.70 -13.69 1.66
C GLY A 36 6.45 -14.94 1.21
N VAL A 37 7.74 -14.81 0.82
CA VAL A 37 8.59 -15.97 0.50
C VAL A 37 8.83 -16.85 1.73
N ILE A 38 9.10 -16.23 2.89
CA ILE A 38 9.27 -16.97 4.16
C ILE A 38 7.98 -17.72 4.51
N LEU A 39 6.83 -17.07 4.38
CA LEU A 39 5.51 -17.68 4.58
C LEU A 39 5.26 -18.84 3.60
N LEU A 40 5.69 -18.71 2.34
CA LEU A 40 5.56 -19.78 1.36
C LEU A 40 6.40 -21.00 1.76
N ALA A 41 7.64 -20.79 2.19
CA ALA A 41 8.50 -21.86 2.69
C ALA A 41 7.90 -22.54 3.94
N ALA A 42 7.37 -21.74 4.87
CA ALA A 42 6.66 -22.25 6.04
C ALA A 42 5.39 -23.05 5.66
N SER A 43 4.66 -22.61 4.63
CA SER A 43 3.49 -23.34 4.15
C SER A 43 3.86 -24.73 3.63
N LEU A 44 4.96 -24.84 2.88
CA LEU A 44 5.45 -26.13 2.38
C LEU A 44 5.88 -27.05 3.53
N PHE A 45 6.46 -26.48 4.58
CA PHE A 45 6.76 -27.23 5.80
C PHE A 45 5.47 -27.79 6.44
N PHE A 46 4.43 -26.96 6.62
CA PHE A 46 3.16 -27.43 7.17
C PHE A 46 2.50 -28.50 6.30
N LEU A 47 2.56 -28.35 4.97
CA LEU A 47 2.04 -29.35 4.05
C LEU A 47 2.77 -30.69 4.20
N GLY A 48 4.11 -30.67 4.18
CA GLY A 48 4.92 -31.87 4.36
C GLY A 48 4.67 -32.54 5.71
N TRP A 49 4.60 -31.75 6.78
CA TRP A 49 4.31 -32.26 8.12
C TRP A 49 2.91 -32.84 8.24
N SER A 50 1.90 -32.22 7.63
CA SER A 50 0.53 -32.75 7.60
C SER A 50 0.43 -34.09 6.91
N ILE A 51 1.12 -34.25 5.77
CA ILE A 51 1.18 -35.52 5.04
C ILE A 51 1.79 -36.60 5.93
N ILE A 52 2.93 -36.31 6.58
CA ILE A 52 3.58 -37.25 7.49
C ILE A 52 2.67 -37.60 8.69
N SER A 53 2.03 -36.60 9.30
CA SER A 53 1.14 -36.79 10.45
C SER A 53 -0.08 -37.66 10.11
N TYR A 54 -0.58 -37.59 8.88
CA TYR A 54 -1.67 -38.45 8.41
C TYR A 54 -1.25 -39.92 8.39
N PHE A 55 -0.04 -40.24 7.94
CA PHE A 55 0.47 -41.62 7.89
C PHE A 55 0.83 -42.18 9.27
N ILE A 56 1.11 -41.33 10.26
CA ILE A 56 1.43 -41.74 11.64
C ILE A 56 0.17 -41.83 12.53
N ALA A 57 -1.03 -41.75 11.92
CA ALA A 57 -2.33 -41.81 12.61
C ALA A 57 -2.56 -40.69 13.65
N GLU A 58 -2.06 -39.48 13.37
CA GLU A 58 -2.31 -38.26 14.14
C GLU A 58 -3.26 -37.31 13.38
N PRO A 59 -4.54 -37.66 13.21
CA PRO A 59 -5.46 -36.96 12.31
C PRO A 59 -5.71 -35.50 12.72
N LEU A 60 -5.66 -35.20 14.02
CA LEU A 60 -5.79 -33.83 14.53
C LEU A 60 -4.61 -32.96 14.07
N MET A 61 -3.37 -33.42 14.25
CA MET A 61 -2.17 -32.68 13.82
C MET A 61 -2.15 -32.48 12.30
N ALA A 62 -2.57 -33.49 11.54
CA ALA A 62 -2.70 -33.39 10.09
C ALA A 62 -3.72 -32.30 9.67
N PHE A 63 -4.88 -32.24 10.32
CA PHE A 63 -5.93 -31.26 10.05
C PHE A 63 -5.48 -29.82 10.35
N TYR A 64 -4.89 -29.59 11.53
CA TYR A 64 -4.37 -28.26 11.91
C TYR A 64 -3.24 -27.81 10.98
N GLY A 65 -2.36 -28.72 10.55
CA GLY A 65 -1.30 -28.39 9.61
C GLY A 65 -1.83 -28.05 8.21
N MET A 66 -2.89 -28.71 7.74
CA MET A 66 -3.52 -28.37 6.45
C MET A 66 -4.18 -26.99 6.49
N GLY A 67 -4.83 -26.65 7.60
CA GLY A 67 -5.36 -25.30 7.82
C GLY A 67 -4.25 -24.23 7.81
N SER A 68 -3.15 -24.51 8.53
CA SER A 68 -1.98 -23.62 8.60
C SER A 68 -1.29 -23.44 7.24
N PHE A 69 -1.19 -24.52 6.45
CA PHE A 69 -0.74 -24.47 5.06
C PHE A 69 -1.63 -23.56 4.23
N GLY A 70 -2.95 -23.76 4.24
CA GLY A 70 -3.89 -23.00 3.43
C GLY A 70 -3.82 -21.50 3.71
N CYS A 71 -3.87 -21.09 4.98
CA CYS A 71 -3.79 -19.68 5.34
C CYS A 71 -2.41 -19.08 4.99
N SER A 72 -1.32 -19.80 5.28
CA SER A 72 0.04 -19.33 4.96
C SER A 72 0.26 -19.17 3.46
N ALA A 73 -0.20 -20.14 2.65
CA ALA A 73 -0.09 -20.09 1.20
C ALA A 73 -0.91 -18.93 0.61
N LEU A 74 -2.15 -18.73 1.06
CA LEU A 74 -2.99 -17.62 0.62
C LEU A 74 -2.38 -16.26 0.97
N THR A 75 -1.84 -16.10 2.17
CA THR A 75 -1.16 -14.86 2.59
C THR A 75 0.15 -14.64 1.85
N ALA A 76 0.92 -15.69 1.59
CA ALA A 76 2.11 -15.61 0.76
C ALA A 76 1.78 -15.14 -0.66
N ILE A 77 0.79 -15.76 -1.30
CA ILE A 77 0.32 -15.36 -2.64
C ILE A 77 -0.13 -13.90 -2.62
N PHE A 78 -0.90 -13.49 -1.61
CA PHE A 78 -1.35 -12.11 -1.46
C PHE A 78 -0.18 -11.11 -1.42
N PHE A 79 0.87 -11.39 -0.63
CA PHE A 79 2.04 -10.52 -0.56
C PHE A 79 2.90 -10.53 -1.82
N LEU A 80 2.90 -11.62 -2.57
CA LEU A 80 3.66 -11.75 -3.81
C LEU A 80 2.95 -11.14 -5.03
N THR A 81 1.62 -11.04 -5.02
CA THR A 81 0.83 -10.66 -6.22
C THR A 81 0.60 -9.16 -6.43
N ASN A 82 1.36 -8.25 -5.81
CA ASN A 82 1.22 -6.78 -5.95
C ASN A 82 -0.17 -6.19 -5.62
N ARG A 83 -1.17 -7.00 -5.29
CA ARG A 83 -2.52 -6.59 -4.91
C ARG A 83 -2.62 -6.06 -3.47
N ILE A 84 -1.48 -5.82 -2.83
CA ILE A 84 -1.38 -5.16 -1.52
C ILE A 84 -2.15 -3.83 -1.53
N ALA A 85 -2.18 -3.16 -2.68
CA ALA A 85 -2.89 -1.92 -2.91
C ALA A 85 -4.42 -2.04 -2.84
N THR A 86 -4.99 -3.05 -3.50
CA THR A 86 -6.43 -3.14 -3.73
C THR A 86 -7.26 -3.67 -2.55
N SER A 87 -6.66 -3.90 -1.38
CA SER A 87 -7.22 -4.83 -0.39
C SER A 87 -6.84 -4.49 1.06
N GLY A 88 -6.90 -3.21 1.43
CA GLY A 88 -6.63 -2.65 2.76
C GLY A 88 -7.00 -3.58 3.93
N TRP A 89 -8.31 -3.66 4.23
CA TRP A 89 -8.85 -4.47 5.32
C TRP A 89 -8.69 -5.98 5.11
N LYS A 90 -8.93 -6.50 3.89
CA LYS A 90 -8.91 -7.95 3.65
C LYS A 90 -7.49 -8.51 3.77
N GLY A 91 -6.47 -7.74 3.43
CA GLY A 91 -5.06 -8.10 3.61
C GLY A 91 -4.69 -8.21 5.09
N ARG A 92 -5.14 -7.24 5.90
CA ARG A 92 -4.95 -7.26 7.36
C ARG A 92 -5.62 -8.48 8.00
N LEU A 93 -6.86 -8.77 7.61
CA LEU A 93 -7.58 -9.94 8.09
C LEU A 93 -6.86 -11.24 7.72
N ASN A 94 -6.37 -11.35 6.49
CA ASN A 94 -5.65 -12.54 6.01
C ASN A 94 -4.37 -12.81 6.83
N VAL A 95 -3.61 -11.76 7.14
CA VAL A 95 -2.43 -11.83 8.01
C VAL A 95 -2.81 -12.33 9.40
N VAL A 96 -3.84 -11.75 10.02
CA VAL A 96 -4.30 -12.17 11.35
C VAL A 96 -4.76 -13.62 11.34
N CYS A 97 -5.61 -14.03 10.39
CA CYS A 97 -6.08 -15.40 10.26
C CYS A 97 -4.93 -16.40 10.09
N THR A 98 -3.94 -16.06 9.29
CA THR A 98 -2.75 -16.91 9.04
C THR A 98 -1.93 -17.12 10.30
N HIS A 99 -1.68 -16.04 11.03
CA HIS A 99 -0.92 -16.12 12.26
C HIS A 99 -1.67 -16.84 13.38
N LEU A 100 -3.00 -16.66 13.46
CA LEU A 100 -3.84 -17.44 14.37
C LEU A 100 -3.84 -18.92 14.03
N ALA A 101 -3.94 -19.28 12.74
CA ALA A 101 -3.88 -20.67 12.30
C ALA A 101 -2.52 -21.31 12.65
N ASN A 102 -1.41 -20.65 12.31
CA ASN A 102 -0.06 -21.14 12.59
C ASN A 102 0.20 -21.25 14.10
N SER A 103 -0.21 -20.24 14.87
CA SER A 103 -0.08 -20.23 16.33
C SER A 103 -0.94 -21.33 16.96
N GLY A 104 -2.16 -21.53 16.47
CA GLY A 104 -3.04 -22.62 16.90
C GLY A 104 -2.41 -23.99 16.65
N TYR A 105 -1.79 -24.19 15.49
CA TYR A 105 -1.06 -25.41 15.19
C TYR A 105 0.09 -25.66 16.18
N PHE A 106 0.94 -24.67 16.47
CA PHE A 106 2.04 -24.86 17.44
C PHE A 106 1.54 -25.03 18.88
N ALA A 107 0.42 -24.41 19.25
CA ALA A 107 -0.21 -24.63 20.55
C ALA A 107 -0.71 -26.07 20.69
N VAL A 108 -1.38 -26.61 19.67
CA VAL A 108 -1.81 -28.02 19.61
C VAL A 108 -0.59 -28.94 19.61
N ALA A 109 0.44 -28.63 18.83
CA ALA A 109 1.69 -29.39 18.80
C ALA A 109 2.39 -29.43 20.17
N ALA A 110 2.37 -28.33 20.93
CA ALA A 110 2.94 -28.25 22.27
C ALA A 110 2.15 -29.10 23.29
N LEU A 111 0.81 -29.03 23.22
CA LEU A 111 -0.09 -29.75 24.13
C LEU A 111 -0.10 -31.27 23.89
N TYR A 112 -0.18 -31.69 22.63
CA TYR A 112 -0.29 -33.11 22.28
C TYR A 112 1.07 -33.77 22.02
N GLY A 113 2.09 -33.00 21.65
CA GLY A 113 3.43 -33.52 21.38
C GLY A 113 4.19 -34.01 22.61
N HIS A 114 3.72 -33.70 23.84
CA HIS A 114 4.23 -34.33 25.06
C HIS A 114 3.75 -35.78 25.22
N ASN A 115 2.56 -36.10 24.70
CA ASN A 115 1.94 -37.43 24.83
C ASN A 115 2.36 -38.39 23.71
N VAL A 116 2.75 -37.82 22.57
CA VAL A 116 3.29 -38.54 21.42
C VAL A 116 4.81 -38.63 21.57
N SER A 117 5.41 -39.68 21.01
CA SER A 117 6.82 -40.15 21.11
C SER A 117 7.97 -39.12 20.96
N TYR A 118 7.70 -37.82 20.86
CA TYR A 118 8.66 -36.74 20.63
C TYR A 118 9.18 -36.07 21.92
N GLY A 119 8.57 -36.34 23.08
CA GLY A 119 9.07 -35.96 24.40
C GLY A 119 9.11 -34.45 24.69
N ARG A 120 9.68 -34.07 25.85
CA ARG A 120 9.68 -32.68 26.36
C ARG A 120 10.38 -31.66 25.45
N GLY A 121 11.40 -32.09 24.69
CA GLY A 121 12.13 -31.20 23.77
C GLY A 121 11.25 -30.66 22.64
N TRP A 122 10.26 -31.44 22.21
CA TRP A 122 9.31 -31.03 21.18
C TRP A 122 8.36 -29.94 21.68
N THR A 123 7.82 -30.08 22.90
CA THR A 123 6.97 -29.06 23.53
C THR A 123 7.69 -27.72 23.67
N ILE A 124 8.96 -27.73 24.07
CA ILE A 124 9.77 -26.51 24.18
C ILE A 124 9.96 -25.87 22.80
N THR A 125 10.30 -26.67 21.79
CA THR A 125 10.49 -26.18 20.41
C THR A 125 9.20 -25.60 19.84
N ALA A 126 8.06 -26.27 20.04
CA ALA A 126 6.75 -25.78 19.63
C ALA A 126 6.37 -24.48 20.34
N GLY A 127 6.67 -24.33 21.62
CA GLY A 127 6.47 -23.09 22.38
C GLY A 127 7.33 -21.92 21.87
N ILE A 128 8.58 -22.17 21.52
CA ILE A 128 9.46 -21.14 20.91
C ILE A 128 8.89 -20.73 19.54
N LEU A 129 8.51 -21.70 18.71
CA LEU A 129 7.93 -21.42 17.39
C LEU A 129 6.62 -20.63 17.50
N PHE A 130 5.76 -20.96 18.46
CA PHE A 130 4.55 -20.19 18.78
C PHE A 130 4.88 -18.71 19.07
N GLY A 131 5.85 -18.44 19.95
CA GLY A 131 6.29 -17.07 20.26
C GLY A 131 6.85 -16.33 19.05
N CYS A 132 7.68 -17.01 18.25
CA CYS A 132 8.24 -16.46 17.01
C CYS A 132 7.13 -16.07 16.00
N TRP A 133 6.08 -16.89 15.87
CA TRP A 133 4.96 -16.61 14.98
C TRP A 133 4.10 -15.43 15.45
N ILE A 134 3.87 -15.29 16.77
CA ILE A 134 3.20 -14.10 17.31
C ILE A 134 4.00 -12.83 17.02
N LEU A 135 5.32 -12.87 17.21
CA LEU A 135 6.17 -11.71 16.90
C LEU A 135 6.16 -11.39 15.40
N ALA A 136 6.24 -12.43 14.55
CA ALA A 136 6.11 -12.28 13.10
C ALA A 136 4.75 -11.68 12.71
N ALA A 137 3.67 -12.01 13.44
CA ALA A 137 2.36 -11.40 13.27
C ALA A 137 2.39 -9.90 13.49
N ALA A 138 2.93 -9.46 14.63
CA ALA A 138 3.03 -8.05 14.95
C ALA A 138 3.87 -7.28 13.92
N ILE A 139 5.02 -7.84 13.51
CA ILE A 139 5.92 -7.20 12.54
C ILE A 139 5.24 -7.10 11.16
N SER A 140 4.70 -8.21 10.65
CA SER A 140 4.07 -8.24 9.32
C SER A 140 2.83 -7.35 9.25
N TYR A 141 2.02 -7.32 10.32
CA TYR A 141 0.87 -6.42 10.42
C TYR A 141 1.28 -4.94 10.42
N ASN A 142 2.34 -4.58 11.17
CA ASN A 142 2.85 -3.21 11.21
C ASN A 142 3.40 -2.76 9.85
N ILE A 143 4.17 -3.61 9.17
CA ILE A 143 4.69 -3.30 7.83
C ILE A 143 3.54 -3.14 6.84
N LEU A 144 2.52 -4.00 6.90
CA LEU A 144 1.34 -3.90 6.04
C LEU A 144 0.56 -2.60 6.29
N CYS A 145 0.36 -2.22 7.55
CA CYS A 145 -0.29 -0.97 7.91
C CYS A 145 0.51 0.25 7.41
N GLN A 146 1.85 0.23 7.53
CA GLN A 146 2.70 1.31 7.01
C GLN A 146 2.62 1.39 5.49
N ALA A 147 2.72 0.26 4.79
CA ALA A 147 2.62 0.22 3.32
C ALA A 147 1.29 0.78 2.83
N GLN A 148 0.18 0.43 3.50
CA GLN A 148 -1.14 0.95 3.16
C GLN A 148 -1.27 2.45 3.45
N ARG A 149 -0.84 2.93 4.62
CA ARG A 149 -0.89 4.37 4.94
C ARG A 149 -0.08 5.23 3.99
N ILE A 150 1.10 4.76 3.57
CA ILE A 150 1.94 5.49 2.60
C ILE A 150 1.25 5.52 1.23
N MET A 151 0.56 4.43 0.88
CA MET A 151 -0.17 4.34 -0.37
C MET A 151 -1.39 5.25 -0.41
N ASP A 152 -2.22 5.23 0.65
CA ASP A 152 -3.39 6.09 0.78
C ASP A 152 -2.98 7.56 0.62
N ARG A 153 -1.90 7.98 1.29
CA ARG A 153 -1.34 9.35 1.13
C ARG A 153 -0.86 9.66 -0.28
N SER A 154 -0.24 8.68 -0.96
CA SER A 154 0.26 8.90 -2.32
C SER A 154 -0.84 8.94 -3.38
N GLU A 155 -1.99 8.33 -3.11
CA GLU A 155 -3.18 8.48 -3.95
C GLU A 155 -3.78 9.88 -3.76
N ASP A 156 -3.98 10.32 -2.51
CA ASP A 156 -4.47 11.67 -2.19
C ASP A 156 -3.58 12.76 -2.81
N ASP A 157 -2.25 12.69 -2.59
CA ASP A 157 -1.28 13.65 -3.17
C ASP A 157 -1.29 13.64 -4.71
N GLY A 158 -1.63 12.51 -5.32
CA GLY A 158 -1.70 12.35 -6.78
C GLY A 158 -2.99 12.89 -7.39
N GLU A 159 -4.10 12.76 -6.67
CA GLU A 159 -5.40 13.32 -7.04
C GLU A 159 -5.37 14.85 -6.96
N ASP A 160 -4.82 15.41 -5.86
CA ASP A 160 -4.61 16.85 -5.69
C ASP A 160 -3.75 17.45 -6.83
N ALA A 161 -2.66 16.78 -7.19
CA ALA A 161 -1.79 17.24 -8.27
C ALA A 161 -2.45 17.19 -9.66
N LEU A 162 -3.35 16.23 -9.89
CA LEU A 162 -4.14 16.14 -11.11
C LEU A 162 -5.19 17.25 -11.19
N GLU A 163 -5.87 17.53 -10.08
CA GLU A 163 -6.81 18.65 -9.98
C GLU A 163 -6.14 19.99 -10.22
N ASP A 164 -4.93 20.21 -9.67
CA ASP A 164 -4.15 21.42 -9.90
C ASP A 164 -3.77 21.60 -11.37
N ILE A 165 -3.32 20.52 -12.04
CA ILE A 165 -3.01 20.56 -13.48
C ILE A 165 -4.26 20.84 -14.32
N GLU A 166 -5.39 20.21 -13.99
CA GLU A 166 -6.66 20.44 -14.69
C GLU A 166 -7.15 21.89 -14.50
N ARG A 167 -7.01 22.42 -13.28
CA ARG A 167 -7.32 23.81 -12.98
C ARG A 167 -6.45 24.78 -13.76
N ASP A 168 -5.14 24.55 -13.82
CA ASP A 168 -4.20 25.37 -14.57
C ASP A 168 -4.49 25.34 -16.08
N LEU A 169 -4.83 24.17 -16.63
CA LEU A 169 -5.27 24.02 -18.02
C LEU A 169 -6.55 24.82 -18.29
N ARG A 170 -7.52 24.77 -17.38
CA ARG A 170 -8.78 25.50 -17.50
C ARG A 170 -8.61 27.01 -17.39
N GLU A 171 -7.76 27.47 -16.47
CA GLU A 171 -7.39 28.89 -16.36
C GLU A 171 -6.64 29.38 -17.61
N SER A 172 -5.76 28.55 -18.15
CA SER A 172 -5.03 28.85 -19.39
C SER A 172 -5.97 29.01 -20.59
N ASP A 173 -6.94 28.11 -20.78
CA ASP A 173 -7.93 28.22 -21.86
C ASP A 173 -8.82 29.48 -21.70
N LEU A 174 -9.22 29.81 -20.46
CA LEU A 174 -9.96 31.04 -20.16
C LEU A 174 -9.16 32.30 -20.49
N ARG A 175 -7.86 32.35 -20.18
CA ARG A 175 -6.97 33.47 -20.53
C ARG A 175 -6.79 33.60 -22.04
N VAL A 176 -6.71 32.49 -22.78
CA VAL A 176 -6.65 32.49 -24.26
C VAL A 176 -7.95 33.06 -24.87
N ARG A 177 -9.12 32.72 -24.30
CA ARG A 177 -10.42 33.28 -24.75
C ARG A 177 -10.61 34.76 -24.39
N GLN A 178 -10.09 35.21 -23.25
CA GLN A 178 -10.13 36.63 -22.88
C GLN A 178 -9.18 37.46 -23.74
N SER A 179 -7.98 36.96 -24.05
CA SER A 179 -7.01 37.64 -24.91
C SER A 179 -7.47 37.71 -26.37
N SER A 180 -8.16 36.68 -26.88
CA SER A 180 -8.75 36.74 -28.23
C SER A 180 -9.94 37.72 -28.34
N SER A 181 -10.73 37.87 -27.27
CA SER A 181 -11.84 38.84 -27.25
C SER A 181 -11.39 40.29 -27.04
N THR A 182 -10.31 40.54 -26.28
CA THR A 182 -9.74 41.89 -26.13
C THR A 182 -8.97 42.35 -27.37
N MET A 183 -8.24 41.47 -28.08
CA MET A 183 -7.60 41.83 -29.36
C MET A 183 -8.62 42.21 -30.45
N SER A 184 -9.79 41.56 -30.46
CA SER A 184 -10.88 41.90 -31.41
C SER A 184 -11.48 43.28 -31.11
N GLY A 185 -11.66 43.63 -29.83
CA GLY A 185 -12.18 44.94 -29.41
C GLY A 185 -11.21 46.10 -29.69
N SER A 186 -9.91 45.93 -29.40
CA SER A 186 -8.92 46.98 -29.64
C SER A 186 -8.62 47.18 -31.13
N ALA A 187 -8.60 46.12 -31.94
CA ALA A 187 -8.40 46.23 -33.38
C ALA A 187 -9.58 46.95 -34.09
N LEU A 188 -10.82 46.66 -33.68
CA LEU A 188 -12.00 47.37 -34.18
C LEU A 188 -12.02 48.85 -33.76
N GLN A 189 -11.61 49.15 -32.53
CA GLN A 189 -11.56 50.52 -32.02
C GLN A 189 -10.42 51.33 -32.67
N GLN A 190 -9.28 50.70 -32.95
CA GLN A 190 -8.16 51.32 -33.67
C GLN A 190 -8.49 51.53 -35.17
N GLN A 191 -9.26 50.62 -35.78
CA GLN A 191 -9.77 50.78 -37.15
C GLN A 191 -10.84 51.88 -37.25
N GLN A 192 -11.67 52.07 -36.22
CA GLN A 192 -12.60 53.20 -36.14
C GLN A 192 -11.88 54.54 -35.93
N ASN A 193 -10.87 54.61 -35.07
CA ASN A 193 -10.10 55.85 -34.87
C ASN A 193 -9.35 56.29 -36.13
N MET A 194 -8.72 55.37 -36.87
CA MET A 194 -8.09 55.73 -38.16
C MET A 194 -9.09 56.20 -39.22
N ARG A 195 -10.32 55.67 -39.20
CA ARG A 195 -11.38 56.12 -40.12
C ARG A 195 -11.88 57.53 -39.80
N ILE A 196 -11.94 57.90 -38.52
CA ILE A 196 -12.33 59.26 -38.09
C ILE A 196 -11.26 60.29 -38.45
N GLU A 197 -9.97 59.97 -38.27
CA GLU A 197 -8.88 60.87 -38.66
C GLU A 197 -8.83 61.13 -40.18
N SER A 198 -9.20 60.15 -41.01
CA SER A 198 -9.27 60.31 -42.47
C SER A 198 -10.41 61.22 -42.96
N LEU A 199 -11.42 61.47 -42.12
CA LEU A 199 -12.56 62.36 -42.43
C LEU A 199 -12.35 63.81 -41.96
N SER A 200 -11.31 64.08 -41.17
CA SER A 200 -11.02 65.40 -40.61
C SER A 200 -10.10 66.28 -41.49
N PHE A 201 -9.60 65.78 -42.62
CA PHE A 201 -8.68 66.50 -43.51
C PHE A 201 -9.28 66.83 -44.89
N GLY A 202 -10.60 66.83 -45.02
CA GLY A 202 -11.31 66.95 -46.30
C GLY A 202 -12.00 68.29 -46.60
N ASP A 203 -11.78 69.34 -45.80
CA ASP A 203 -12.36 70.68 -46.07
C ASP A 203 -11.33 71.79 -45.81
N VAL A 204 -10.48 72.06 -46.81
CA VAL A 204 -9.87 73.39 -47.08
C VAL A 204 -9.79 73.60 -48.59
#